data_AF-A0A382ICM1-F1
#
_entry.id   AF-A0A382ICM1-F1
#
_cell.length_a   1.000
_cell.length_b   1.000
_cell.length_c   1.000
_cell.angle_alpha   90.00
_cell.angle_beta   90.00
_cell.angle_gamma   90.00
#
_symmetry.space_group_name_H-M   'P 1'
#
loop_
_entity.id
_entity.type
_entity.pdbx_description
1 polymer ?
#
loop_
_entity_poly.entity_id
_entity_poly.type
_entity_poly.pdbx_seq_one_letter_code
_entity_poly.pdbx_strand_id
1 'polypeptide(L)'
;MEWYSSVSEKETIREAFEECVSNIHNGADDKVNLVLAFVGSDFAHSYSVLPNMVADEFPNATFIGCSGNGVIGNGKEIEHRPGFSLSAAILPDVAIQSFHVKEGDLPDGDDSPHKWEKLI
;
A
#
# COMPACT_ATOMS: atom_id res chain seq x y z
N MET A 1 16.69 -1.63 -8.47
CA MET A 1 15.42 -1.40 -7.77
C MET A 1 15.29 0.09 -7.57
N GLU A 2 14.16 0.65 -7.97
CA GLU A 2 13.84 2.07 -7.82
C GLU A 2 12.61 2.19 -6.93
N TRP A 3 12.65 3.12 -5.98
CA TRP A 3 11.62 3.32 -4.97
C TRP A 3 11.18 4.77 -4.95
N TYR A 4 9.87 4.95 -4.88
CA TYR A 4 9.22 6.24 -4.81
C TYR A 4 8.27 6.20 -3.64
N SER A 5 8.21 7.29 -2.88
CA SER A 5 7.29 7.40 -1.76
C SER A 5 6.70 8.79 -1.73
N SER A 6 5.41 8.87 -1.41
CA SER A 6 4.68 10.12 -1.25
C SER A 6 3.74 10.00 -0.06
N VAL A 7 3.40 11.14 0.52
CA VAL A 7 2.43 11.23 1.60
C VAL A 7 1.55 12.45 1.41
N SER A 8 0.28 12.33 1.75
CA SER A 8 -0.74 13.36 1.59
C SER A 8 -1.52 13.59 2.88
N GLU A 9 -1.92 14.85 3.10
CA GLU A 9 -2.81 15.30 4.18
C GLU A 9 -4.19 15.76 3.64
N LYS A 10 -4.56 15.39 2.40
CA LYS A 10 -5.87 15.77 1.84
C LYS A 10 -7.01 15.11 2.61
N GLU A 11 -8.15 15.78 2.65
CA GLU A 11 -9.31 15.33 3.43
C GLU A 11 -10.09 14.19 2.76
N THR A 12 -9.94 13.99 1.45
CA THR A 12 -10.59 12.89 0.73
C THR A 12 -9.56 11.88 0.21
N ILE A 13 -9.91 10.59 0.22
CA ILE A 13 -9.03 9.52 -0.26
C ILE A 13 -8.65 9.71 -1.74
N ARG A 14 -9.56 10.29 -2.54
CA ARG A 14 -9.34 10.54 -3.97
C ARG A 14 -8.29 11.62 -4.18
N GLU A 15 -8.45 12.78 -3.56
CA GLU A 15 -7.46 13.85 -3.67
C GLU A 15 -6.11 13.43 -3.09
N ALA A 16 -6.11 12.67 -1.99
CA ALA A 16 -4.91 12.17 -1.36
C ALA A 16 -4.16 11.19 -2.28
N PHE A 17 -4.88 10.27 -2.90
CA PHE A 17 -4.34 9.34 -3.88
C PHE A 17 -3.79 10.07 -5.11
N GLU A 18 -4.57 10.99 -5.71
CA GLU A 18 -4.16 11.75 -6.89
C GLU A 18 -2.91 12.60 -6.62
N GLU A 19 -2.80 13.23 -5.44
CA GLU A 19 -1.60 13.95 -5.02
C GLU A 19 -0.39 13.01 -4.90
N CYS A 20 -0.55 11.85 -4.28
CA CYS A 20 0.53 10.88 -4.13
C CYS A 20 0.97 10.28 -5.48
N VAL A 21 0.03 9.94 -6.35
CA VAL A 21 0.29 9.41 -7.69
C VAL A 21 1.04 10.43 -8.53
N SER A 22 0.60 11.69 -8.55
CA SER A 22 1.29 12.75 -9.29
C SER A 22 2.74 12.91 -8.81
N ASN A 23 2.97 12.85 -7.50
CA ASN A 23 4.32 12.90 -6.93
C ASN A 23 5.19 11.69 -7.31
N ILE A 24 4.60 10.49 -7.40
CA ILE A 24 5.31 9.27 -7.82
C ILE A 24 5.67 9.34 -9.31
N HIS A 25 4.74 9.71 -10.18
CA HIS A 25 4.97 9.81 -11.63
C HIS A 25 5.97 10.91 -12.03
N ASN A 26 6.18 11.91 -11.17
CA ASN A 26 7.26 12.88 -11.39
C ASN A 26 8.66 12.25 -11.32
N GLY A 27 8.80 11.05 -10.74
CA GLY A 27 10.06 10.31 -10.63
C GLY A 27 10.05 8.90 -11.26
N ALA A 28 8.89 8.28 -11.39
CA ALA A 28 8.71 6.92 -11.88
C ALA A 28 8.32 6.87 -13.37
N ASP A 29 8.69 5.78 -14.06
CA ASP A 29 8.15 5.47 -15.38
C ASP A 29 6.96 4.48 -15.28
N ASP A 30 6.37 4.11 -16.42
CA ASP A 30 5.21 3.22 -16.50
C ASP A 30 5.50 1.74 -16.11
N LYS A 31 6.65 1.43 -15.48
CA LYS A 31 7.05 0.06 -15.10
C LYS A 31 6.83 -0.30 -13.64
N VAL A 32 6.14 0.53 -12.88
CA VAL A 32 5.81 0.23 -11.47
C VAL A 32 5.14 -1.15 -11.38
N ASN A 33 5.72 -2.06 -10.59
CA ASN A 33 5.24 -3.43 -10.44
C ASN A 33 4.90 -3.81 -8.99
N LEU A 34 5.12 -2.90 -8.03
CA LEU A 34 4.68 -3.00 -6.65
C LEU A 34 4.16 -1.65 -6.16
N VAL A 35 2.99 -1.66 -5.52
CA VAL A 35 2.41 -0.49 -4.84
C VAL A 35 2.05 -0.88 -3.41
N LEU A 36 2.46 -0.05 -2.45
CA LEU A 36 2.17 -0.18 -1.03
C LEU A 36 1.37 1.05 -0.58
N ALA A 37 0.20 0.86 0.01
CA ALA A 37 -0.55 1.96 0.62
C ALA A 37 -0.77 1.78 2.11
N PHE A 38 -0.55 2.84 2.88
CA PHE A 38 -0.92 2.95 4.28
C PHE A 38 -1.91 4.09 4.43
N VAL A 39 -3.08 3.78 4.99
CA VAL A 39 -4.24 4.67 4.93
C VAL A 39 -4.71 5.01 6.34
N GLY A 40 -4.78 6.29 6.66
CA GLY A 40 -5.31 6.78 7.93
C GLY A 40 -6.74 6.31 8.19
N SER A 41 -7.11 6.17 9.47
CA SER A 41 -8.46 5.78 9.90
C SER A 41 -9.55 6.75 9.46
N ASP A 42 -9.23 8.03 9.21
CA ASP A 42 -10.16 9.04 8.73
C ASP A 42 -10.82 8.66 7.39
N PHE A 43 -10.17 7.79 6.59
CA PHE A 43 -10.69 7.34 5.30
C PHE A 43 -11.45 6.01 5.37
N ALA A 44 -11.79 5.48 6.56
CA ALA A 44 -12.36 4.14 6.73
C ALA A 44 -13.59 3.86 5.86
N HIS A 45 -14.45 4.85 5.67
CA HIS A 45 -15.66 4.74 4.82
C HIS A 45 -15.36 4.56 3.33
N SER A 46 -14.12 4.84 2.91
CA SER A 46 -13.71 4.89 1.52
C SER A 46 -12.61 3.87 1.17
N TYR A 47 -12.23 2.98 2.08
CA TYR A 47 -11.20 1.97 1.79
C TYR A 47 -11.55 1.06 0.61
N SER A 48 -12.83 0.76 0.41
CA SER A 48 -13.29 -0.13 -0.66
C SER A 48 -13.04 0.41 -2.06
N VAL A 49 -12.86 1.72 -2.24
CA VAL A 49 -12.60 2.31 -3.57
C VAL A 49 -11.12 2.26 -3.95
N LEU A 50 -10.22 2.15 -2.97
CA LEU A 50 -8.78 2.28 -3.18
C LEU A 50 -8.20 1.19 -4.10
N PRO A 51 -8.53 -0.11 -3.96
CA PRO A 51 -8.00 -1.14 -4.87
C PRO A 51 -8.30 -0.87 -6.35
N ASN A 52 -9.50 -0.36 -6.65
CA ASN A 52 -9.88 -0.02 -8.03
C ASN A 52 -9.08 1.19 -8.54
N MET A 53 -8.94 2.22 -7.71
CA MET A 53 -8.13 3.40 -8.06
C MET A 53 -6.66 3.03 -8.34
N VAL A 54 -6.09 2.14 -7.53
CA VAL A 54 -4.73 1.64 -7.75
C VAL A 54 -4.64 0.79 -9.01
N ALA A 55 -5.62 -0.07 -9.29
CA ALA A 55 -5.63 -0.91 -10.49
C ALA A 55 -5.77 -0.09 -11.78
N ASP A 56 -6.55 1.00 -11.75
CA ASP A 56 -6.69 1.91 -12.89
C ASP A 56 -5.37 2.65 -13.19
N GLU A 57 -4.64 3.05 -12.15
CA GLU A 57 -3.39 3.81 -12.28
C GLU A 57 -2.15 2.94 -12.52
N PHE A 58 -2.06 1.79 -11.84
CA PHE A 58 -0.93 0.87 -11.87
C PHE A 58 -1.39 -0.55 -12.24
N PRO A 59 -1.86 -0.77 -13.49
CA PRO A 59 -2.54 -2.01 -13.88
C PRO A 59 -1.67 -3.27 -13.81
N ASN A 60 -0.35 -3.11 -13.80
CA ASN A 60 0.61 -4.22 -13.74
C ASN A 60 1.21 -4.42 -12.34
N ALA A 61 0.84 -3.58 -11.37
CA ALA A 61 1.43 -3.63 -10.04
C ALA A 61 0.70 -4.59 -9.11
N THR A 62 1.47 -5.32 -8.31
CA THR A 62 0.91 -5.95 -7.11
C THR A 62 0.59 -4.86 -6.10
N PHE A 63 -0.64 -4.84 -5.58
CA PHE A 63 -1.06 -3.90 -4.56
C PHE A 63 -1.25 -4.61 -3.21
N ILE A 64 -0.60 -4.10 -2.18
CA ILE A 64 -0.82 -4.49 -0.79
C ILE A 64 -0.83 -3.25 0.10
N GLY A 65 -1.49 -3.34 1.25
CA GLY A 65 -1.58 -2.22 2.15
C GLY A 65 -2.39 -2.53 3.40
N CYS A 66 -2.47 -1.55 4.28
CA CYS A 66 -3.33 -1.63 5.46
C CYS A 66 -3.78 -0.24 5.91
N SER A 67 -4.79 -0.23 6.77
CA SER A 67 -5.14 0.96 7.54
C SER A 67 -4.20 1.15 8.72
N GLY A 68 -3.99 2.40 9.15
CA GLY A 68 -3.21 2.75 10.33
C GLY A 68 -3.79 3.95 11.07
N ASN A 69 -3.45 4.09 12.35
CA ASN A 69 -3.80 5.26 13.16
C ASN A 69 -2.90 6.48 12.84
N GLY A 70 -1.76 6.23 12.21
CA GLY A 70 -0.85 7.19 11.63
C GLY A 70 -0.17 6.57 10.41
N VAL A 71 0.41 7.40 9.55
CA VAL A 71 1.08 6.94 8.33
C VAL A 71 2.41 7.68 8.15
N ILE A 72 3.37 6.99 7.52
CA ILE A 72 4.68 7.56 7.19
C ILE A 72 4.92 7.39 5.68
N GLY A 73 5.36 8.45 5.03
CA GLY A 73 5.78 8.41 3.62
C GLY A 73 6.70 9.58 3.31
N ASN A 74 7.68 9.38 2.43
CA ASN A 74 8.66 10.40 2.04
C ASN A 74 9.36 11.09 3.22
N GLY A 75 9.69 10.32 4.27
CA GLY A 75 10.34 10.83 5.49
C GLY A 75 9.47 11.71 6.38
N LYS A 76 8.14 11.75 6.15
CA LYS A 76 7.19 12.53 6.94
C LYS A 76 6.14 11.63 7.58
N GLU A 77 5.92 11.84 8.87
CA GLU A 77 4.88 11.20 9.66
C GLU A 77 3.64 12.09 9.77
N ILE A 78 2.47 11.46 9.70
CA ILE A 78 1.16 12.09 9.89
C ILE A 78 0.37 11.28 10.91
N GLU A 79 -0.01 11.93 12.00
CA GLU A 79 -0.84 11.35 13.06
C GLU A 79 -1.99 12.31 13.41
N HIS A 80 -3.09 11.76 13.90
CA HIS A 80 -4.27 12.49 14.41
C HIS A 80 -4.96 13.43 13.41
N ARG A 81 -4.79 13.16 12.11
CA ARG A 81 -5.39 13.90 10.99
C ARG A 81 -5.39 13.01 9.75
N PRO A 82 -6.17 13.34 8.70
CA PRO A 82 -6.17 12.59 7.45
C PRO A 82 -4.75 12.40 6.91
N GLY A 83 -4.36 11.15 6.70
CA GLY A 83 -3.02 10.78 6.27
C GLY A 83 -3.07 9.63 5.30
N PHE A 84 -2.49 9.79 4.12
CA PHE A 84 -2.39 8.76 3.09
C PHE A 84 -0.94 8.64 2.66
N SER A 85 -0.36 7.45 2.77
CA SER A 85 1.00 7.17 2.30
C SER A 85 0.95 6.16 1.16
N LEU A 86 1.69 6.45 0.09
CA LEU A 86 1.82 5.60 -1.07
C LEU A 86 3.31 5.40 -1.37
N SER A 87 3.72 4.15 -1.51
CA SER A 87 5.04 3.80 -2.02
C SER A 87 4.89 2.96 -3.27
N ALA A 88 5.72 3.21 -4.27
CA ALA A 88 5.76 2.47 -5.52
C ALA A 88 7.19 2.02 -5.80
N ALA A 89 7.33 0.88 -6.46
CA ALA A 89 8.64 0.37 -6.84
C ALA A 89 8.67 -0.20 -8.25
N ILE A 90 9.83 -0.05 -8.87
CA ILE A 90 10.23 -0.77 -10.08
C ILE A 90 11.26 -1.81 -9.66
N LEU A 91 10.83 -3.07 -9.67
CA LEU A 91 11.66 -4.22 -9.26
C LEU A 91 11.99 -5.07 -10.50
N PRO A 92 13.04 -4.72 -11.27
CA PRO A 92 13.44 -5.51 -12.43
C PRO A 92 13.97 -6.88 -11.99
N ASP A 93 13.65 -7.91 -12.77
CA ASP A 93 14.07 -9.31 -12.54
C ASP A 93 13.61 -9.90 -11.19
N VAL A 94 12.59 -9.31 -10.56
CA VAL A 94 11.97 -9.79 -9.32
C VAL A 94 10.60 -10.38 -9.61
N ALA A 95 10.39 -11.65 -9.21
CA ALA A 95 9.07 -12.26 -9.19
C ALA A 95 8.34 -11.87 -7.89
N ILE A 96 7.20 -11.21 -8.02
CA ILE A 96 6.33 -10.85 -6.89
C ILE A 96 5.19 -11.86 -6.86
N GLN A 97 5.07 -12.60 -5.76
CA GLN A 97 3.97 -13.53 -5.53
C GLN A 97 3.16 -13.03 -4.32
N SER A 98 1.95 -12.54 -4.56
CA SER A 98 1.01 -12.22 -3.49
C SER A 98 0.23 -13.46 -3.07
N PHE A 99 -0.17 -13.48 -1.80
CA PHE A 99 -1.03 -14.49 -1.20
C PHE A 99 -1.98 -13.79 -0.21
N HIS A 100 -3.08 -14.45 0.13
CA HIS A 100 -4.07 -13.92 1.06
C HIS A 100 -4.40 -15.00 2.08
N VAL A 101 -4.15 -14.69 3.36
CA VAL A 101 -4.50 -15.54 4.51
C VAL A 101 -5.61 -14.85 5.27
N LYS A 102 -6.68 -15.58 5.59
CA LYS A 102 -7.76 -15.08 6.44
C LYS A 102 -7.45 -15.40 7.89
N GLU A 103 -8.07 -14.66 8.81
CA GLU A 103 -7.90 -14.88 10.26
C GLU A 103 -8.16 -16.34 10.68
N GLY A 104 -9.19 -16.98 10.12
CA GLY A 104 -9.51 -18.38 10.43
C GLY A 104 -8.53 -19.41 9.87
N ASP A 105 -7.64 -19.00 8.96
CA ASP A 105 -6.59 -19.84 8.39
C ASP A 105 -5.24 -19.66 9.13
N LEU A 106 -5.14 -18.70 10.05
CA LEU A 106 -3.93 -18.46 10.83
C LEU A 106 -3.70 -19.60 11.84
N PRO A 107 -2.46 -20.11 11.96
CA PRO A 107 -2.08 -20.98 13.06
C PRO A 107 -2.26 -20.29 14.41
N ASP A 108 -2.29 -21.09 15.47
CA ASP A 108 -2.26 -20.56 16.82
C ASP A 108 -0.94 -19.80 17.09
N GLY A 109 -0.96 -18.79 17.96
CA GLY A 109 0.25 -18.02 18.29
C GLY A 109 1.36 -18.87 18.92
N ASP A 110 0.99 -19.96 19.60
CA ASP A 110 1.91 -20.92 20.21
C ASP A 110 2.28 -22.09 19.25
N ASP A 111 1.71 -22.12 18.03
CA ASP A 111 2.07 -23.14 17.05
C ASP A 111 3.50 -22.98 16.53
N SER A 112 4.13 -24.11 16.18
CA SER A 112 5.50 -24.13 15.67
C SER A 112 5.67 -23.33 14.37
N PRO A 113 6.86 -22.76 14.09
CA PRO A 113 7.14 -22.03 12.84
C PRO A 113 6.76 -22.78 11.56
N HIS A 114 6.89 -24.12 11.55
CA HIS A 114 6.57 -24.95 10.39
C HIS A 114 5.10 -24.89 9.96
N LYS A 115 4.17 -24.61 10.89
CA LYS A 115 2.75 -24.42 10.54
C LYS A 115 2.54 -23.08 9.82
N TRP A 116 3.27 -22.05 10.22
CA TRP A 116 3.25 -20.73 9.58
C TRP A 116 3.85 -20.75 8.18
N GLU A 117 4.97 -21.46 7.99
CA GLU A 117 5.61 -21.64 6.68
C GLU A 117 4.71 -22.32 5.65
N LYS A 118 3.81 -23.22 6.10
CA LYS A 118 2.92 -23.98 5.20
C LYS A 118 1.74 -23.17 4.64
N LEU A 119 1.53 -21.95 5.11
CA LEU A 119 0.43 -21.11 4.64
C LEU A 119 0.68 -20.53 3.24
N ILE A 120 1.93 -20.51 2.78
CA ILE A 120 2.38 -19.76 1.59
C ILE A 120 3.26 -20.59 0.66
#